data_AF-R6MQY3-F1
#
_entry.id   AF-R6MQY3-F1
#
_cell.length_a   1.000
_cell.length_b   1.000
_cell.length_c   1.000
_cell.angle_alpha   90.00
_cell.angle_beta   90.00
_cell.angle_gamma   90.00
#
_symmetry.space_group_name_H-M   'P 1'
#
loop_
_entity.id
_entity.type
_entity.pdbx_description
1 polymer ?
#
loop_
_entity_poly.entity_id
_entity_poly.type
_entity_poly.pdbx_seq_one_letter_code
_entity_poly.pdbx_strand_id
1 'polypeptide(L)'
;MTETDKVDIFKYSFDKKAMLAVLATSHMDSVNVYLLNEKGEVINSKTLGKDEKYTFVTSVAKGGTCYVAYVSADNATGGYEIDTTKAVFGDFNSDGKIDVNDATILQMSISGGHKLSDLKVLSADLDGDGLIMITDVTYLQMKIAESADSM
;
A
#
# COMPACT_ATOMS: atom_id res chain seq x y z
N MET A 1 5.88 -17.32 -15.41
CA MET A 1 4.66 -17.97 -15.95
C MET A 1 4.50 -17.48 -17.38
N THR A 2 4.12 -18.33 -18.34
CA THR A 2 3.95 -17.94 -19.75
C THR A 2 2.47 -17.68 -19.99
N GLU A 3 2.10 -16.42 -20.21
CA GLU A 3 0.69 -16.00 -20.29
C GLU A 3 0.05 -16.35 -21.65
N THR A 4 -1.17 -16.90 -21.61
CA THR A 4 -2.02 -17.14 -22.79
C THR A 4 -3.36 -16.39 -22.71
N ASP A 5 -3.76 -15.94 -21.51
CA ASP A 5 -4.94 -15.10 -21.30
C ASP A 5 -4.57 -13.60 -21.44
N LYS A 6 -5.50 -12.79 -21.96
CA LYS A 6 -5.21 -11.38 -22.29
C LYS A 6 -5.14 -10.45 -21.08
N VAL A 7 -5.69 -10.89 -19.95
CA VAL A 7 -5.83 -10.07 -18.75
C VAL A 7 -5.65 -10.93 -17.51
N ASP A 8 -4.71 -10.52 -16.66
CA ASP A 8 -4.57 -11.05 -15.31
C ASP A 8 -4.98 -10.00 -14.29
N ILE A 9 -5.70 -10.42 -13.25
CA ILE A 9 -6.20 -9.52 -12.21
C ILE A 9 -5.84 -10.07 -10.83
N PHE A 10 -5.05 -9.29 -10.09
CA PHE A 10 -4.66 -9.55 -8.71
C PHE A 10 -5.57 -8.79 -7.77
N LYS A 11 -6.19 -9.49 -6.80
CA LYS A 11 -7.05 -8.89 -5.79
C LYS A 11 -6.28 -8.71 -4.47
N TYR A 12 -6.39 -7.52 -3.89
CA TYR A 12 -5.84 -7.21 -2.56
C TYR A 12 -6.94 -6.71 -1.63
N SER A 13 -7.14 -7.42 -0.53
CA SER A 13 -8.14 -7.08 0.49
C SER A 13 -7.48 -6.86 1.84
N PHE A 14 -8.02 -5.92 2.61
CA PHE A 14 -7.42 -5.44 3.86
C PHE A 14 -8.47 -5.30 4.96
N ASP A 15 -8.22 -5.93 6.12
CA ASP A 15 -9.12 -5.83 7.29
C ASP A 15 -8.98 -4.49 8.03
N LYS A 16 -7.85 -3.80 7.84
CA LYS A 16 -7.49 -2.50 8.45
C LYS A 16 -7.18 -1.48 7.35
N LYS A 17 -7.30 -0.19 7.66
CA LYS A 17 -6.85 0.89 6.75
C LYS A 17 -5.34 0.73 6.52
N ALA A 18 -4.91 0.72 5.26
CA ALA A 18 -3.52 0.42 4.90
C ALA A 18 -3.08 1.20 3.65
N MET A 19 -1.77 1.45 3.53
CA MET A 19 -1.11 1.74 2.27
C MET A 19 -0.68 0.43 1.61
N LEU A 20 -0.93 0.30 0.31
CA LEU A 20 -0.40 -0.76 -0.54
C LEU A 20 0.57 -0.15 -1.55
N ALA A 21 1.78 -0.70 -1.60
CA ALA A 21 2.72 -0.52 -2.70
C ALA A 21 2.77 -1.79 -3.55
N VAL A 22 2.67 -1.65 -4.86
CA VAL A 22 2.78 -2.75 -5.81
C VAL A 22 3.88 -2.43 -6.79
N LEU A 23 4.98 -3.16 -6.73
CA LEU A 23 6.05 -3.12 -7.72
C LEU A 23 5.68 -4.06 -8.87
N ALA A 24 5.30 -3.46 -9.99
CA ALA A 24 5.06 -4.16 -11.24
C ALA A 24 6.34 -4.23 -12.06
N THR A 25 6.70 -5.42 -12.53
CA THR A 25 7.82 -5.65 -13.46
C THR A 25 7.29 -6.39 -14.70
N SER A 26 7.53 -5.84 -15.88
CA SER A 26 7.18 -6.49 -17.14
C SER A 26 8.41 -7.19 -17.74
N HIS A 27 8.25 -8.40 -18.28
CA HIS A 27 9.20 -9.01 -19.21
C HIS A 27 8.62 -9.16 -20.62
N MET A 28 7.48 -8.51 -20.88
CA MET A 28 6.80 -8.45 -22.17
C MET A 28 7.24 -7.20 -22.92
N ASP A 29 7.14 -7.21 -24.25
CA ASP A 29 7.48 -6.04 -25.08
C ASP A 29 6.59 -4.83 -24.75
N SER A 30 5.33 -5.08 -24.39
CA SER A 30 4.38 -4.05 -23.98
C SER A 30 3.22 -4.64 -23.17
N VAL A 31 3.03 -4.14 -21.95
CA VAL A 31 1.90 -4.50 -21.07
C VAL A 31 1.32 -3.26 -20.42
N ASN A 32 -0.01 -3.16 -20.37
CA ASN A 32 -0.70 -2.11 -19.64
C ASN A 32 -1.04 -2.62 -18.24
N VAL A 33 -0.55 -1.93 -17.21
CA VAL A 33 -0.83 -2.25 -15.82
C VAL A 33 -1.78 -1.20 -15.25
N TYR A 34 -2.86 -1.65 -14.62
CA TYR A 34 -3.89 -0.79 -14.03
C TYR A 34 -4.02 -1.08 -12.54
N LEU A 35 -4.01 -0.04 -11.73
CA LEU A 35 -4.45 -0.07 -10.34
C LEU A 35 -5.91 0.38 -10.30
N LEU A 36 -6.79 -0.49 -9.81
CA LEU A 36 -8.23 -0.29 -9.78
C LEU A 36 -8.74 -0.25 -8.34
N ASN A 37 -9.80 0.53 -8.10
CA ASN A 37 -10.52 0.51 -6.83
C ASN A 37 -11.49 -0.68 -6.74
N GLU A 38 -12.21 -0.79 -5.63
CA GLU A 38 -13.18 -1.89 -5.40
C GLU A 38 -14.32 -1.96 -6.44
N LYS A 39 -14.63 -0.84 -7.09
CA LYS A 39 -15.66 -0.74 -8.15
C LYS A 39 -15.11 -1.07 -9.54
N GLY A 40 -13.80 -1.31 -9.66
CA GLY A 40 -13.11 -1.51 -10.93
C GLY A 40 -12.76 -0.21 -11.66
N GLU A 41 -12.89 0.95 -11.01
CA GLU A 41 -12.50 2.24 -11.60
C GLU A 41 -10.97 2.40 -11.52
N VAL A 42 -10.37 2.95 -12.57
CA VAL A 42 -8.91 3.15 -12.64
C VAL A 42 -8.48 4.26 -11.70
N ILE A 43 -7.67 3.91 -10.71
CA ILE A 43 -6.98 4.86 -9.82
C ILE A 43 -5.72 5.38 -10.50
N ASN A 44 -4.92 4.48 -11.08
CA ASN A 44 -3.67 4.78 -11.77
C ASN A 44 -3.40 3.70 -12.83
N SER A 45 -2.64 4.01 -13.87
CA SER A 45 -2.25 3.05 -14.91
C SER A 45 -0.92 3.42 -15.53
N LYS A 46 -0.18 2.41 -16.00
CA LYS A 46 1.10 2.59 -16.69
C LYS A 46 1.29 1.51 -17.75
N THR A 47 1.69 1.91 -18.96
CA THR A 47 2.25 0.99 -19.96
C THR A 47 3.72 0.75 -19.62
N LEU A 48 4.10 -0.53 -19.52
CA LEU A 48 5.46 -0.99 -19.28
C LEU A 48 5.99 -1.70 -20.51
N GLY A 49 7.18 -1.31 -20.95
CA GLY A 49 7.97 -2.05 -21.92
C GLY A 49 8.72 -3.22 -21.30
N LYS A 50 9.60 -3.81 -22.10
CA LYS A 50 10.42 -4.95 -21.67
C LYS A 50 11.39 -4.57 -20.55
N ASP A 51 11.35 -5.36 -19.47
CA ASP A 51 12.15 -5.21 -18.25
C ASP A 51 11.91 -3.90 -17.49
N GLU A 52 10.86 -3.15 -17.85
CA GLU A 52 10.45 -1.94 -17.14
C GLU A 52 9.76 -2.26 -15.82
N LYS A 53 9.96 -1.36 -14.86
CA LYS A 53 9.42 -1.44 -13.51
C LYS A 53 8.65 -0.18 -13.15
N TYR A 54 7.56 -0.35 -12.41
CA TYR A 54 6.82 0.78 -11.88
C TYR A 54 6.15 0.41 -10.55
N THR A 55 6.26 1.31 -9.58
CA THR A 55 5.62 1.13 -8.27
C THR A 55 4.34 1.94 -8.21
N PHE A 56 3.22 1.24 -8.08
CA PHE A 56 1.92 1.83 -7.75
C PHE A 56 1.80 1.96 -6.23
N VAL A 57 1.28 3.08 -5.74
CA VAL A 57 0.99 3.29 -4.31
C VAL A 57 -0.44 3.77 -4.16
N THR A 58 -1.20 3.18 -3.24
CA THR A 58 -2.56 3.62 -2.91
C THR A 58 -2.89 3.41 -1.45
N SER A 59 -3.72 4.30 -0.90
CA SER A 59 -4.41 4.04 0.36
C SER A 59 -5.64 3.17 0.13
N VAL A 60 -5.87 2.20 0.99
CA VAL A 60 -7.06 1.35 1.01
C VAL A 60 -7.78 1.53 2.34
N ALA A 61 -9.08 1.79 2.29
CA ALA A 61 -9.91 1.95 3.48
C ALA A 61 -10.01 0.65 4.29
N LYS A 62 -10.46 0.74 5.55
CA LYS A 62 -10.71 -0.43 6.40
C LYS A 62 -11.77 -1.34 5.75
N GLY A 63 -11.46 -2.61 5.56
CA GLY A 63 -12.33 -3.56 4.86
C GLY A 63 -12.33 -3.37 3.33
N GLY A 64 -11.52 -2.46 2.80
CA GLY A 64 -11.47 -2.12 1.38
C GLY A 64 -10.74 -3.17 0.55
N THR A 65 -11.02 -3.14 -0.75
CA THR A 65 -10.36 -3.97 -1.75
C THR A 65 -9.83 -3.09 -2.89
N CYS A 66 -8.69 -3.46 -3.45
CA CYS A 66 -8.21 -2.92 -4.72
C CYS A 66 -7.71 -4.05 -5.61
N TYR A 67 -7.54 -3.74 -6.89
CA TYR A 67 -7.10 -4.73 -7.88
C TYR A 67 -5.94 -4.18 -8.69
N VAL A 68 -5.06 -5.07 -9.14
CA VAL A 68 -4.02 -4.76 -10.12
C VAL A 68 -4.25 -5.64 -11.34
N ALA A 69 -4.48 -5.03 -12.49
CA ALA A 69 -4.72 -5.74 -13.74
C ALA A 69 -3.55 -5.57 -14.71
N TYR A 70 -3.05 -6.66 -15.28
CA TYR A 70 -2.10 -6.67 -16.39
C TYR A 70 -2.85 -7.01 -17.67
N VAL A 71 -2.72 -6.17 -18.68
CA VAL A 71 -3.38 -6.35 -19.99
C VAL A 71 -2.31 -6.35 -21.07
N SER A 72 -2.11 -7.48 -21.74
CA SER A 72 -1.15 -7.59 -22.85
C SER A 72 -1.56 -6.64 -23.98
N ALA A 73 -0.67 -5.72 -24.36
CA ALA A 73 -0.98 -4.73 -25.39
C ALA A 73 -0.87 -5.30 -26.81
N ASP A 74 0.11 -6.19 -27.04
CA ASP A 74 0.53 -6.59 -28.40
C ASP A 74 0.44 -8.09 -28.69
N ASN A 75 -0.29 -8.87 -27.86
CA ASN A 75 -0.33 -10.35 -27.92
C ASN A 75 1.06 -11.02 -27.84
N ALA A 76 2.08 -10.30 -27.39
CA ALA A 76 3.40 -10.86 -27.17
C ALA A 76 3.36 -11.84 -25.98
N THR A 77 3.88 -13.05 -26.17
CA THR A 77 4.08 -14.02 -25.09
C THR A 77 5.28 -13.60 -24.24
N GLY A 78 5.06 -13.43 -22.94
CA GLY A 78 6.10 -13.13 -21.96
C GLY A 78 5.58 -13.37 -20.54
N GLY A 79 6.36 -12.93 -19.55
CA GLY A 79 5.96 -12.99 -18.14
C GLY A 79 5.98 -11.60 -17.50
N TYR A 80 5.44 -11.52 -16.30
CA TYR A 80 5.56 -10.36 -15.42
C TYR A 80 5.85 -10.84 -14.01
N GLU A 81 6.32 -9.94 -13.17
CA GLU A 81 6.48 -10.15 -11.74
C GLU A 81 5.73 -9.07 -10.99
N ILE A 82 5.15 -9.46 -9.86
CA ILE A 82 4.46 -8.55 -8.95
C ILE A 82 4.99 -8.77 -7.54
N ASP A 83 5.52 -7.71 -6.95
CA ASP A 83 5.89 -7.67 -5.54
C ASP A 83 4.99 -6.67 -4.82
N THR A 84 4.57 -7.01 -3.60
CA THR A 84 3.68 -6.15 -2.82
C THR A 84 4.22 -5.89 -1.44
N THR A 85 4.27 -4.62 -1.07
CA THR A 85 4.58 -4.16 0.28
C THR A 85 3.35 -3.48 0.87
N LYS A 86 3.06 -3.72 2.15
CA LYS A 86 1.90 -3.19 2.86
C LYS A 86 2.35 -2.43 4.10
N ALA A 87 1.71 -1.30 4.39
CA ALA A 87 1.86 -0.58 5.66
C ALA A 87 0.48 -0.31 6.23
N VAL A 88 0.20 -0.78 7.45
CA VAL A 88 -1.07 -0.53 8.13
C VAL A 88 -0.96 0.79 8.89
N PHE A 89 -1.99 1.64 8.77
CA PHE A 89 -2.00 2.93 9.49
C PHE A 89 -1.99 2.68 10.99
N GLY A 90 -0.98 3.23 11.67
CA GLY A 90 -0.79 3.08 13.12
C GLY A 90 -0.02 1.84 13.56
N ASP A 91 0.43 0.97 12.65
CA ASP A 91 1.26 -0.22 12.96
C ASP A 91 2.71 0.01 12.46
N PHE A 92 3.48 0.73 13.28
CA PHE A 92 4.82 1.19 12.93
C PHE A 92 5.91 0.17 13.25
N ASN A 93 5.63 -0.87 14.05
CA ASN A 93 6.55 -2.00 14.23
C ASN A 93 6.25 -3.22 13.34
N SER A 94 5.12 -3.27 12.62
CA SER A 94 4.67 -4.41 11.81
C SER A 94 4.43 -5.69 12.61
N ASP A 95 4.04 -5.57 13.89
CA ASP A 95 3.68 -6.72 14.73
C ASP A 95 2.20 -7.15 14.58
N GLY A 96 1.43 -6.41 13.78
CA GLY A 96 0.03 -6.66 13.49
C GLY A 96 -0.94 -6.11 14.53
N LYS A 97 -0.44 -5.49 15.60
CA LYS A 97 -1.21 -4.76 16.62
C LYS A 97 -1.09 -3.26 16.38
N ILE A 98 -1.95 -2.51 17.07
CA ILE A 98 -1.89 -1.05 17.11
C ILE A 98 -1.91 -0.72 18.59
N ASP A 99 -0.75 -0.42 19.16
CA ASP A 99 -0.60 -0.19 20.59
C ASP A 99 0.44 0.90 20.93
N VAL A 100 0.74 1.05 22.21
CA VAL A 100 1.63 2.10 22.72
C VAL A 100 3.07 2.00 22.18
N ASN A 101 3.49 0.83 21.72
CA ASN A 101 4.80 0.66 21.08
C ASN A 101 4.84 1.40 19.73
N ASP A 102 3.74 1.38 18.98
CA ASP A 102 3.63 2.12 17.72
C ASP A 102 3.70 3.64 17.94
N ALA A 103 3.00 4.13 18.97
CA ALA A 103 3.09 5.54 19.36
C ALA A 103 4.53 5.95 19.73
N THR A 104 5.26 5.07 20.42
CA THR A 104 6.67 5.30 20.77
C THR A 104 7.54 5.37 19.52
N ILE A 105 7.34 4.49 18.54
CA ILE A 105 8.09 4.50 17.28
C ILE A 105 7.81 5.75 16.47
N LEU A 106 6.54 6.16 16.37
CA LEU A 106 6.18 7.39 15.67
C LEU A 106 6.84 8.62 16.32
N GLN A 107 6.83 8.71 17.66
CA GLN A 107 7.50 9.76 18.40
C GLN A 107 9.03 9.76 18.20
N MET A 108 9.67 8.58 18.19
CA MET A 108 11.09 8.46 17.86
C MET A 108 11.39 8.87 16.42
N SER A 109 10.45 8.63 15.50
CA SER A 109 10.63 9.04 14.10
C SER A 109 10.55 10.54 13.91
N ILE A 110 9.56 11.18 14.53
CA ILE A 110 9.39 12.64 14.51
C ILE A 110 10.60 13.34 15.15
N SER A 111 11.16 12.78 16.22
CA SER A 111 12.36 13.33 16.87
C SER A 111 13.69 13.01 16.15
N GLY A 112 13.64 12.26 15.04
CA GLY A 112 14.82 11.89 14.24
C GLY A 112 15.64 10.72 14.82
N GLY A 113 15.19 10.10 15.92
CA GLY A 113 15.84 8.96 16.55
C GLY A 113 15.56 7.61 15.88
N HIS A 114 14.55 7.53 15.01
CA HIS A 114 14.20 6.30 14.31
C HIS A 114 13.73 6.57 12.86
N LYS A 115 14.32 5.90 11.88
CA LYS A 115 13.91 6.06 10.48
C LYS A 115 12.85 5.02 10.11
N LEU A 116 11.63 5.48 9.84
CA LEU A 116 10.58 4.65 9.25
C LEU A 116 10.91 4.30 7.78
N SER A 117 10.38 3.18 7.29
CA SER A 117 10.40 2.88 5.86
C SER A 117 9.50 3.84 5.09
N ASP A 118 9.82 4.11 3.82
CA ASP A 118 9.11 5.11 3.00
C ASP A 118 7.59 4.87 2.97
N LEU A 119 7.15 3.61 2.91
CA LEU A 119 5.72 3.28 2.92
C LEU A 119 5.07 3.54 4.28
N LYS A 120 5.80 3.37 5.39
CA LYS A 120 5.31 3.68 6.74
C LYS A 120 5.25 5.19 7.00
N VAL A 121 6.16 5.95 6.41
CA VAL A 121 6.09 7.43 6.41
C VAL A 121 4.79 7.88 5.73
N LEU A 122 4.44 7.29 4.59
CA LEU A 122 3.19 7.59 3.89
C LEU A 122 1.93 7.22 4.69
N SER A 123 2.01 6.29 5.63
CA SER A 123 0.91 5.93 6.53
C SER A 123 0.98 6.61 7.91
N ALA A 124 1.90 7.57 8.10
CA ALA A 124 2.15 8.19 9.40
C ALA A 124 1.34 9.47 9.68
N ASP A 125 0.75 10.06 8.65
CA ASP A 125 -0.27 11.11 8.77
C ASP A 125 -1.61 10.45 9.17
N LEU A 126 -1.87 10.45 10.46
CA LEU A 126 -2.99 9.75 11.11
C LEU A 126 -4.19 10.66 11.30
N ASP A 127 -3.98 11.96 11.49
CA ASP A 127 -5.06 12.95 11.61
C ASP A 127 -5.52 13.53 10.26
N GLY A 128 -4.74 13.34 9.19
CA GLY A 128 -5.05 13.71 7.82
C GLY A 128 -4.79 15.17 7.49
N ASP A 129 -3.99 15.88 8.29
CA ASP A 129 -3.66 17.29 8.09
C ASP A 129 -2.55 17.52 7.04
N GLY A 130 -1.93 16.44 6.55
CA GLY A 130 -0.88 16.45 5.54
C GLY A 130 0.53 16.64 6.10
N LEU A 131 0.69 16.70 7.42
CA LEU A 131 1.97 16.75 8.12
C LEU A 131 2.13 15.50 8.99
N ILE A 132 3.38 15.19 9.36
CA ILE A 132 3.68 14.10 10.31
C ILE A 132 4.26 14.76 11.56
N MET A 133 3.44 14.89 12.59
CA MET A 133 3.72 15.67 13.79
C MET A 133 3.29 14.94 15.07
N ILE A 134 3.52 15.58 16.21
CA ILE A 134 3.10 15.05 17.52
C ILE A 134 1.56 14.94 17.66
N THR A 135 0.81 15.64 16.81
CA THR A 135 -0.66 15.53 16.72
C THR A 135 -1.07 14.14 16.25
N ASP A 136 -0.34 13.53 15.31
CA ASP A 136 -0.55 12.15 14.89
C ASP A 136 -0.31 11.14 16.02
N VAL A 137 0.74 11.37 16.82
CA VAL A 137 1.02 10.55 18.01
C VAL A 137 -0.14 10.64 19.00
N THR A 138 -0.65 11.86 19.23
CA THR A 138 -1.80 12.10 20.12
C THR A 138 -3.04 11.39 19.60
N TYR A 139 -3.32 11.51 18.30
CA TYR A 139 -4.43 10.83 17.64
C TYR A 139 -4.34 9.31 17.80
N LEU A 140 -3.16 8.72 17.60
CA LEU A 140 -2.92 7.29 17.77
C LEU A 140 -3.18 6.85 19.21
N GLN A 141 -2.65 7.58 20.19
CA GLN A 141 -2.85 7.27 21.61
C GLN A 141 -4.33 7.34 22.02
N MET A 142 -5.07 8.33 21.51
CA MET A 142 -6.51 8.42 21.73
C MET A 142 -7.24 7.21 21.16
N LYS A 143 -6.90 6.77 19.94
CA LYS A 143 -7.49 5.58 19.31
C LYS A 143 -7.19 4.29 20.09
N ILE A 144 -5.97 4.15 20.60
CA ILE A 144 -5.58 3.02 21.44
C ILE A 144 -6.40 3.02 22.73
N ALA A 145 -6.52 4.17 23.42
CA ALA A 145 -7.29 4.29 24.64
C ALA A 145 -8.79 3.98 24.43
N GLU A 146 -9.40 4.53 23.37
CA GLU A 146 -10.79 4.22 22.99
C GLU A 146 -11.01 2.71 22.80
N SER A 147 -10.05 2.03 22.16
CA SER A 147 -10.15 0.59 21.94
C SER A 147 -10.01 -0.25 23.21
N ALA A 148 -9.26 0.26 24.20
CA ALA A 148 -9.06 -0.41 25.49
C ALA A 148 -10.27 -0.27 26.43
N ASP A 149 -10.97 0.87 26.39
CA ASP A 149 -12.18 1.10 27.20
C ASP A 149 -13.41 0.32 26.71
N SER A 150 -13.37 -0.19 25.47
CA SER A 150 -14.43 -1.02 24.89
C SER A 150 -14.31 -2.52 25.16
N MET A 151 -13.43 -2.94 26.08
CA MET A 151 -13.24 -4.34 26.53
C MET A 151 -13.92 -4.65 27.86
#